data_AF-A0A3D4B8K5-F1
#
_entry.id   AF-A0A3D4B8K5-F1
#
_cell.length_a   1.000
_cell.length_b   1.000
_cell.length_c   1.000
_cell.angle_alpha   90.00
_cell.angle_beta   90.00
_cell.angle_gamma   90.00
#
_symmetry.space_group_name_H-M   'P 1'
#
loop_
_entity.id
_entity.type
_entity.pdbx_description
1 polymer ?
#
loop_
_entity_poly.entity_id
_entity_poly.type
_entity_poly.pdbx_seq_one_letter_code
_entity_poly.pdbx_strand_id
1 'polypeptide(L)'
;MFDGSTVQILHGEKVSGKIAGTSFGLLNVHTRETPWALTQSAVTTVTDTTVTSTGGIQIAHRDTLTVTRTLFTEPETNWNVFRLKQDLFGRSTLGVIGLMKEPEDRPDHHTELPGFRLSDTKYNRVIG
;
A
#
# COMPACT_ATOMS: atom_id res chain seq x y z
N MET A 1 1.44 -19.66 -3.19
CA MET A 1 2.45 -18.57 -3.25
C MET A 1 1.85 -17.40 -2.46
N PHE A 2 2.47 -16.97 -1.37
CA PHE A 2 1.97 -15.92 -0.46
C PHE A 2 2.65 -14.60 -0.80
N ASP A 3 2.41 -14.07 -1.99
CA ASP A 3 2.99 -12.81 -2.47
C ASP A 3 1.99 -11.66 -2.47
N GLY A 4 0.74 -11.92 -2.04
CA GLY A 4 -0.37 -10.98 -2.10
C GLY A 4 -0.69 -10.48 -3.51
N SER A 5 -0.20 -11.16 -4.56
CA SER A 5 -0.50 -10.82 -5.96
C SER A 5 -1.99 -10.97 -6.29
N THR A 6 -2.70 -11.77 -5.49
CA THR A 6 -4.15 -11.98 -5.61
C THR A 6 -4.79 -11.80 -4.25
N VAL A 7 -5.58 -10.74 -4.10
CA VAL A 7 -6.42 -10.48 -2.92
C VAL A 7 -7.85 -10.86 -3.27
N GLN A 8 -8.49 -11.69 -2.46
CA GLN A 8 -9.90 -12.06 -2.70
C GLN A 8 -10.82 -10.91 -2.31
N ILE A 9 -11.63 -10.45 -3.25
CA ILE A 9 -12.70 -9.48 -3.00
C ILE A 9 -13.95 -10.26 -2.57
N LEU A 10 -14.48 -9.96 -1.39
CA LEU A 10 -15.74 -10.56 -0.92
C LEU A 10 -16.95 -9.78 -1.43
N HIS A 11 -16.86 -8.45 -1.40
CA HIS A 11 -17.91 -7.56 -1.89
C HIS A 11 -17.31 -6.27 -2.44
N GLY A 12 -18.04 -5.59 -3.32
CA GLY A 12 -17.66 -4.27 -3.77
C GLY A 12 -18.82 -3.54 -4.40
N GLU A 13 -18.96 -2.26 -4.06
CA GLU A 13 -19.96 -1.38 -4.62
C GLU A 13 -19.29 -0.17 -5.28
N LYS A 14 -19.78 0.21 -6.45
CA LYS A 14 -19.31 1.40 -7.16
C LYS A 14 -20.49 2.27 -7.56
N VAL A 15 -20.42 3.54 -7.18
CA VAL A 15 -21.36 4.57 -7.61
C VAL A 15 -20.58 5.69 -8.27
N SER A 16 -20.98 6.11 -9.47
CA SER A 16 -20.33 7.23 -10.14
C SER A 16 -21.29 7.98 -11.04
N GLY A 17 -21.03 9.27 -11.23
CA GLY A 17 -21.86 10.13 -12.07
C GLY A 17 -21.12 11.38 -12.54
N LYS A 18 -21.75 12.10 -13.48
CA LYS A 18 -21.28 13.38 -13.97
C LYS A 18 -22.45 14.36 -14.04
N ILE A 19 -22.28 15.55 -13.48
CA ILE A 19 -23.26 16.64 -13.50
C ILE A 19 -22.50 17.94 -13.82
N ALA A 20 -22.94 18.65 -14.87
CA ALA A 20 -22.46 20.00 -15.22
C ALA A 20 -20.92 20.18 -15.18
N GLY A 21 -20.17 19.29 -15.83
CA GLY A 21 -18.70 19.35 -15.86
C GLY A 21 -18.00 18.79 -14.61
N THR A 22 -18.74 18.41 -13.57
CA THR A 22 -18.22 17.76 -12.38
C THR A 22 -18.50 16.27 -12.42
N SER A 23 -17.50 15.43 -12.17
CA SER A 23 -17.62 13.98 -12.02
C SER A 23 -17.32 13.57 -10.59
N PHE A 24 -18.08 12.60 -10.09
CA PHE A 24 -17.87 11.99 -8.80
C PHE A 24 -17.83 10.47 -8.93
N GLY A 25 -17.13 9.82 -8.02
CA GLY A 25 -17.07 8.38 -7.91
C GLY A 25 -16.83 7.96 -6.47
N LEU A 26 -17.56 6.96 -6.04
CA LEU A 26 -17.36 6.22 -4.80
C LEU A 26 -17.14 4.76 -5.16
N LEU A 27 -16.16 4.14 -4.54
CA LEU A 27 -15.88 2.71 -4.66
C LEU A 27 -15.61 2.19 -3.26
N ASN A 28 -16.43 1.25 -2.81
CA ASN A 28 -16.17 0.44 -1.64
C ASN A 28 -15.74 -0.96 -2.11
N VAL A 29 -14.67 -1.49 -1.55
CA VAL A 29 -14.19 -2.86 -1.81
C VAL A 29 -13.87 -3.49 -0.48
N HIS A 30 -14.46 -4.65 -0.24
CA HIS A 30 -14.20 -5.46 0.92
C HIS A 30 -13.33 -6.66 0.50
N THR A 31 -12.18 -6.82 1.13
CA THR A 31 -11.20 -7.87 0.83
C THR A 31 -11.05 -8.85 1.99
N ARG A 32 -10.97 -10.13 1.67
CA ARG A 32 -10.72 -11.20 2.65
C ARG A 32 -9.32 -11.10 3.25
N GLU A 33 -9.16 -11.64 4.46
CA GLU A 33 -7.86 -11.97 5.02
C GLU A 33 -6.95 -12.65 3.98
N THR A 34 -5.77 -12.07 3.76
CA THR A 34 -4.85 -12.50 2.69
C THR A 34 -3.42 -12.63 3.23
N PRO A 35 -2.76 -13.78 3.03
CA PRO A 35 -1.36 -13.97 3.40
C PRO A 35 -0.37 -13.27 2.44
N TRP A 36 0.59 -12.55 3.01
CA TRP A 36 1.61 -11.75 2.33
C TRP A 36 3.04 -12.18 2.71
N ALA A 37 3.99 -11.83 1.85
CA ALA A 37 5.41 -11.93 2.14
C ALA A 37 6.14 -10.66 1.74
N LEU A 38 6.76 -10.00 2.70
CA LEU A 38 7.70 -8.91 2.45
C LEU A 38 9.09 -9.50 2.18
N THR A 39 9.68 -9.16 1.04
CA THR A 39 11.07 -9.52 0.74
C THR A 39 11.94 -8.28 0.82
N GLN A 40 12.93 -8.30 1.70
CA GLN A 40 13.90 -7.23 1.87
C GLN A 40 15.30 -7.78 1.57
N SER A 41 16.04 -7.05 0.74
CA SER A 41 17.42 -7.38 0.38
C SER A 41 18.35 -6.30 0.88
N ALA A 42 19.46 -6.69 1.52
CA ALA A 42 20.51 -5.79 1.99
C ALA A 42 21.87 -6.32 1.54
N VAL A 43 22.75 -5.44 1.09
CA VAL A 43 24.13 -5.78 0.72
C VAL A 43 25.05 -5.21 1.78
N THR A 44 25.96 -6.05 2.28
CA THR A 44 27.04 -5.63 3.18
C THR A 44 28.36 -5.83 2.47
N THR A 45 29.08 -4.74 2.21
CA THR A 45 30.43 -4.76 1.64
C THR A 45 31.47 -4.75 2.74
N VAL A 46 32.32 -5.77 2.76
CA VAL A 46 33.50 -5.85 3.64
C VAL A 46 34.73 -5.52 2.81
N THR A 47 35.54 -4.57 3.27
CA THR A 47 36.82 -4.22 2.65
C THR A 47 37.94 -4.71 3.57
N ASP A 48 38.67 -5.72 3.12
CA ASP A 48 39.85 -6.24 3.79
C ASP A 48 41.09 -5.52 3.24
N THR A 49 41.87 -4.88 4.12
CA THR A 49 43.16 -4.26 3.77
C THR A 49 44.28 -5.06 4.41
N THR A 50 45.17 -5.62 3.59
CA THR A 50 46.36 -6.34 4.07
C THR A 50 47.63 -5.60 3.68
N VAL A 51 48.53 -5.41 4.64
CA VAL A 51 49.87 -4.85 4.40
C VAL A 51 50.85 -6.00 4.20
N THR A 52 51.55 -6.02 3.07
CA THR A 52 52.57 -7.04 2.78
C THR A 52 53.88 -6.72 3.48
N SER A 53 54.71 -7.74 3.74
CA SER A 53 56.00 -7.61 4.42
C SER A 53 57.00 -6.69 3.70
N THR A 54 56.76 -6.38 2.43
CA THR A 54 57.52 -5.43 1.60
C THR A 54 56.91 -4.01 1.56
N GLY A 55 55.87 -3.73 2.36
CA GLY A 55 55.24 -2.41 2.46
C GLY A 55 54.19 -2.11 1.39
N GLY A 56 53.77 -3.11 0.60
CA GLY A 56 52.67 -2.98 -0.34
C GLY A 56 51.31 -3.07 0.35
N ILE A 57 50.32 -2.32 -0.12
CA ILE A 57 48.93 -2.40 0.35
C ILE A 57 48.14 -3.23 -0.66
N GLN A 58 47.46 -4.27 -0.19
CA GLN A 58 46.46 -5.01 -0.95
C GLN A 58 45.08 -4.75 -0.35
N ILE A 59 44.09 -4.52 -1.22
CA ILE A 59 42.70 -4.28 -0.84
C ILE A 59 41.86 -5.35 -1.52
N ALA A 60 41.02 -6.04 -0.74
CA ALA A 60 40.04 -6.98 -1.23
C ALA A 60 38.63 -6.55 -0.80
N HIS A 61 37.67 -6.62 -1.71
CA HIS A 61 36.27 -6.34 -1.41
C HIS A 61 35.48 -7.65 -1.45
N ARG A 62 34.60 -7.85 -0.48
CA ARG A 62 33.64 -8.96 -0.46
C ARG A 62 32.25 -8.40 -0.17
N ASP A 63 31.31 -8.67 -1.06
CA ASP A 63 29.92 -8.32 -0.88
C ASP A 63 29.12 -9.52 -0.39
N THR A 64 28.35 -9.34 0.67
CA THR A 64 27.40 -10.33 1.19
C THR A 64 25.99 -9.81 0.99
N LEU A 65 25.20 -10.51 0.17
CA LEU A 65 23.78 -10.25 -0.01
C LEU A 65 22.97 -11.03 1.03
N THR A 66 22.27 -10.31 1.90
CA THR A 66 21.29 -10.89 2.82
C THR A 66 19.89 -10.65 2.26
N VAL A 67 19.12 -11.72 2.08
CA VAL A 67 17.71 -11.64 1.66
C VAL A 67 16.85 -12.18 2.81
N THR A 68 16.05 -11.30 3.40
CA THR A 68 15.12 -11.63 4.47
C THR A 68 13.70 -11.67 3.93
N ARG A 69 12.97 -12.75 4.21
CA ARG A 69 11.56 -12.91 3.86
C ARG A 69 10.72 -12.97 5.13
N THR A 70 9.84 -11.98 5.31
CA THR A 70 8.92 -11.90 6.45
C THR A 70 7.50 -12.22 5.99
N LEU A 71 6.90 -13.25 6.57
CA LEU A 71 5.50 -13.62 6.32
C LEU A 71 4.59 -12.87 7.28
N PHE A 72 3.50 -12.33 6.77
CA PHE A 72 2.43 -11.75 7.59
C PHE A 72 1.09 -12.00 6.93
N THR A 73 0.01 -11.95 7.72
CA THR A 73 -1.35 -12.02 7.18
C THR A 73 -1.99 -10.66 7.32
N GLU A 74 -2.49 -10.14 6.21
CA GLU A 74 -3.30 -8.93 6.22
C GLU A 74 -4.73 -9.32 6.60
N PRO A 75 -5.35 -8.67 7.60
CA PRO A 75 -6.71 -8.98 8.03
C PRO A 75 -7.73 -8.61 6.95
N GLU A 76 -8.95 -9.11 7.14
CA GLU A 76 -10.13 -8.67 6.39
C GLU A 76 -10.22 -7.13 6.44
N THR A 77 -10.42 -6.49 5.28
CA THR A 77 -10.22 -5.05 5.12
C THR A 77 -11.28 -4.42 4.23
N ASN A 78 -11.86 -3.33 4.72
CA ASN A 78 -12.71 -2.42 3.96
C ASN A 78 -11.87 -1.29 3.33
N TRP A 79 -11.97 -1.16 2.01
CA TRP A 79 -11.34 -0.11 1.22
C TRP A 79 -12.41 0.84 0.70
N ASN A 80 -12.23 2.13 0.96
CA ASN A 80 -13.10 3.17 0.43
C ASN A 80 -12.28 4.14 -0.42
N VAL A 81 -12.74 4.38 -1.64
CA VAL A 81 -12.18 5.35 -2.56
C VAL A 81 -13.25 6.36 -2.91
N PHE A 82 -12.97 7.64 -2.69
CA PHE A 82 -13.78 8.71 -3.26
C PHE A 82 -12.96 9.51 -4.26
N ARG A 83 -13.62 9.93 -5.32
CA ARG A 83 -13.06 10.78 -6.37
C ARG A 83 -14.04 11.90 -6.65
N LEU A 84 -13.53 13.12 -6.68
CA LEU A 84 -14.26 14.29 -7.18
C LEU A 84 -13.37 14.97 -8.21
N LYS A 85 -13.90 15.26 -9.40
CA LYS A 85 -13.19 16.04 -10.43
C LYS A 85 -14.11 17.08 -11.07
N GLN A 86 -13.63 18.28 -11.28
CA GLN A 86 -14.34 19.37 -11.94
C GLN A 86 -13.57 19.82 -13.18
N ASP A 87 -14.28 19.88 -14.31
CA ASP A 87 -13.80 20.50 -15.55
C ASP A 87 -13.77 22.02 -15.37
N LEU A 88 -12.59 22.62 -15.55
CA LEU A 88 -12.36 24.05 -15.53
C LEU A 88 -12.21 24.54 -16.98
N PHE A 89 -13.15 25.38 -17.40
CA PHE A 89 -13.12 26.14 -18.66
C PHE A 89 -12.74 25.32 -19.91
N GLY A 90 -13.20 24.07 -19.99
CA GLY A 90 -13.07 23.20 -21.17
C GLY A 90 -11.66 22.71 -21.52
N ARG A 91 -10.63 23.08 -20.75
CA ARG A 91 -9.22 22.70 -21.03
C ARG A 91 -8.44 22.20 -19.82
N SER A 92 -8.98 22.34 -18.62
CA SER A 92 -8.31 21.89 -17.40
C SER A 92 -9.26 21.10 -16.52
N THR A 93 -8.71 20.25 -15.66
CA THR A 93 -9.51 19.45 -14.73
C THR A 93 -8.81 19.48 -13.38
N LEU A 94 -9.53 19.89 -12.33
CA LEU A 94 -9.06 19.79 -10.95
C LEU A 94 -9.80 18.65 -10.27
N GLY A 95 -9.13 17.89 -9.41
CA GLY A 95 -9.81 16.85 -8.66
C GLY A 95 -9.02 16.37 -7.47
N VAL A 96 -9.72 15.64 -6.59
CA VAL A 96 -9.19 15.05 -5.37
C VAL A 96 -9.55 13.57 -5.38
N ILE A 97 -8.61 12.73 -4.94
CA ILE A 97 -8.84 11.32 -4.66
C ILE A 97 -8.47 11.06 -3.20
N GLY A 98 -9.40 10.48 -2.46
CA GLY A 98 -9.13 9.99 -1.12
C GLY A 98 -9.29 8.48 -1.04
N LEU A 99 -8.31 7.85 -0.38
CA LEU A 99 -8.27 6.42 -0.12
C LEU A 99 -8.30 6.20 1.39
N MET A 100 -9.20 5.35 1.85
CA MET A 100 -9.30 4.93 3.24
C MET A 100 -9.25 3.41 3.31
N LYS A 101 -8.49 2.91 4.28
CA LYS A 101 -8.32 1.48 4.56
C LYS A 101 -8.66 1.25 6.02
N GLU A 102 -9.62 0.38 6.28
CA GLU A 102 -10.08 0.01 7.61
C GLU A 102 -10.05 -1.52 7.74
N PRO A 103 -9.10 -2.12 8.46
CA PRO A 103 -9.17 -3.53 8.78
C PRO A 103 -10.30 -3.78 9.78
N GLU A 104 -10.97 -4.92 9.61
CA GLU A 104 -11.95 -5.40 10.58
C GLU A 104 -11.21 -5.98 11.77
N ASP A 105 -11.15 -5.21 12.85
CA ASP A 105 -10.42 -5.60 14.08
C ASP A 105 -11.22 -6.61 14.94
N ARG A 106 -12.44 -7.00 14.52
CA ARG A 106 -13.31 -7.97 15.22
C ARG A 106 -14.31 -8.68 14.29
N PRO A 107 -14.63 -9.96 14.56
CA PRO A 107 -15.67 -10.72 13.84
C PRO A 107 -17.07 -10.47 14.45
N ASP A 108 -17.40 -9.23 14.82
CA ASP A 108 -18.77 -8.87 15.19
C ASP A 108 -19.49 -8.29 13.97
N HIS A 109 -20.61 -8.92 13.62
CA HIS A 109 -21.41 -8.75 12.39
C HIS A 109 -22.09 -7.37 12.23
N HIS A 110 -21.38 -6.29 12.52
CA HIS A 110 -21.81 -4.92 12.28
C HIS A 110 -21.15 -4.43 11.00
N THR A 111 -21.72 -4.82 9.86
CA THR A 111 -21.53 -4.13 8.58
C THR A 111 -22.27 -2.79 8.66
N GLU A 112 -21.84 -1.91 9.55
CA GLU A 112 -22.26 -0.52 9.52
C GLU A 112 -21.64 0.09 8.29
N LEU A 113 -22.46 0.56 7.34
CA LEU A 113 -22.04 1.60 6.40
C LEU A 113 -21.63 2.79 7.27
N PRO A 114 -20.32 3.03 7.52
CA PRO A 114 -19.94 4.08 8.42
C PRO A 114 -20.12 5.34 7.60
N GLY A 115 -21.21 6.07 7.87
CA GLY A 115 -21.44 7.38 7.30
C GLY A 115 -20.16 8.21 7.46
N PHE A 116 -19.46 8.43 6.35
CA PHE A 116 -18.33 9.34 6.17
C PHE A 116 -17.52 9.60 7.46
N ARG A 117 -17.03 8.54 8.12
CA ARG A 117 -16.22 8.71 9.34
C ARG A 117 -14.79 9.05 8.94
N LEU A 118 -14.43 10.31 9.13
CA LEU A 118 -13.09 10.83 8.86
C LEU A 118 -12.05 10.45 9.95
N SER A 119 -12.29 9.46 10.82
CA SER A 119 -11.32 9.11 11.86
C SER A 119 -11.50 7.74 12.52
N ASP A 120 -10.56 6.83 12.23
CA ASP A 120 -9.85 6.07 13.25
C ASP A 120 -8.33 6.22 13.03
N THR A 121 -7.55 6.29 14.11
CA THR A 121 -6.19 6.84 14.17
C THR A 121 -5.07 5.84 13.84
N LYS A 122 -5.41 4.63 13.41
CA LYS A 122 -4.44 3.53 13.25
C LYS A 122 -4.06 3.17 11.82
N TYR A 123 -4.64 3.80 10.80
CA TYR A 123 -4.48 3.37 9.41
C TYR A 123 -3.99 4.47 8.46
N ASN A 124 -3.14 4.07 7.52
CA ASN A 124 -2.56 4.96 6.52
C ASN A 124 -3.64 5.53 5.60
N ARG A 125 -3.65 6.86 5.47
CA ARG A 125 -4.46 7.58 4.48
C ARG A 125 -3.54 8.12 3.40
N VAL A 126 -3.94 7.94 2.14
CA VAL A 126 -3.29 8.59 1.00
C VAL A 126 -4.31 9.52 0.38
N ILE A 127 -3.99 10.83 0.39
CA ILE A 127 -4.77 11.88 -0.26
C ILE A 127 -3.88 12.43 -1.37
N GLY A 128 -4.38 12.42 -2.61
CA GLY A 128 -3.66 12.87 -3.80
C GLY A 128 -4.51 13.71 -4.73
#